data_AF-A0A0D2MAZ5-F1
#
_entry.id   AF-A0A0D2MAZ5-F1
#
_cell.length_a   1.000
_cell.length_b   1.000
_cell.length_c   1.000
_cell.angle_alpha   90.00
_cell.angle_beta   90.00
_cell.angle_gamma   90.00
#
_symmetry.space_group_name_H-M   'P 1'
#
loop_
_entity.id
_entity.type
_entity.pdbx_description
1 polymer ?
#
loop_
_entity_poly.entity_id
_entity_poly.type
_entity_poly.pdbx_seq_one_letter_code
_entity_poly.pdbx_strand_id
1 'polypeptide(L)'
;MAPKRYTWITVWFLITAPIILWDAGYVLMRPRSMEGGDLRWFWSGFDMYERIDNVYSVKAYHAKAGFAPAAAISNLIETSLNLIYLFMVHVSRQNIAPLFGFSGAGMTLTKTTIWILQEHFCGKCSQSSMNELSEIIKFWVAPNIVWYSFCTMIVIRLGKDISNSLNDPVKEHRE
;
A
#
# COMPACT_ATOMS: atom_id res chain seq x y z
N MET A 1 -21.87 7.73 -19.51
CA MET A 1 -21.43 6.31 -19.51
C MET A 1 -21.16 5.85 -18.07
N ALA A 2 -21.28 4.56 -17.74
CA ALA A 2 -20.93 4.03 -16.42
C ALA A 2 -19.47 3.54 -16.41
N PRO A 3 -18.72 3.67 -15.30
CA PRO A 3 -17.32 3.24 -15.26
C PRO A 3 -17.22 1.72 -15.47
N LYS A 4 -16.22 1.29 -16.25
CA LYS A 4 -15.91 -0.14 -16.42
C LYS A 4 -15.56 -0.74 -15.05
N ARG A 5 -16.18 -1.87 -14.75
CA ARG A 5 -16.01 -2.59 -13.49
C ARG A 5 -15.02 -3.72 -13.69
N TYR A 6 -13.93 -3.69 -12.93
CA TYR A 6 -12.98 -4.79 -12.87
C TYR A 6 -13.09 -5.48 -11.53
N THR A 7 -13.64 -6.69 -11.53
CA THR A 7 -13.83 -7.48 -10.31
C THR A 7 -12.51 -7.74 -9.60
N TRP A 8 -11.43 -8.02 -10.34
CA TRP A 8 -10.11 -8.28 -9.75
C TRP A 8 -9.53 -7.04 -9.05
N ILE A 9 -9.70 -5.83 -9.60
CA ILE A 9 -9.28 -4.57 -8.95
C ILE A 9 -10.11 -4.32 -7.69
N THR A 10 -11.41 -4.59 -7.79
CA THR A 10 -12.34 -4.46 -6.65
C THR A 10 -11.92 -5.37 -5.50
N VAL A 11 -11.70 -6.66 -5.79
CA VAL A 11 -11.26 -7.64 -4.81
C VAL A 11 -9.90 -7.26 -4.21
N TRP A 12 -8.95 -6.83 -5.06
CA TRP A 12 -7.63 -6.39 -4.60
C TRP A 12 -7.74 -5.22 -3.60
N PHE A 13 -8.46 -4.15 -3.94
CA PHE A 13 -8.61 -3.00 -3.03
C PHE A 13 -9.41 -3.32 -1.76
N LEU A 14 -10.42 -4.20 -1.84
CA LEU A 14 -11.17 -4.64 -0.67
C LEU A 14 -10.32 -5.47 0.30
N ILE A 15 -9.45 -6.35 -0.21
CA ILE A 15 -8.58 -7.19 0.61
C ILE A 15 -7.42 -6.37 1.18
N THR A 16 -6.82 -5.49 0.37
CA THR A 16 -5.65 -4.72 0.79
C THR A 16 -5.98 -3.59 1.75
N ALA A 17 -7.17 -2.98 1.68
CA ALA A 17 -7.56 -1.91 2.59
C ALA A 17 -7.44 -2.29 4.08
N PRO A 18 -8.04 -3.38 4.60
CA PRO A 18 -7.89 -3.75 6.01
C PRO A 18 -6.44 -4.11 6.37
N ILE A 19 -5.68 -4.72 5.46
CA ILE A 19 -4.27 -5.07 5.69
C ILE A 19 -3.42 -3.80 5.87
N ILE A 20 -3.59 -2.82 4.97
CA ILE A 20 -2.84 -1.57 4.99
C ILE A 20 -3.24 -0.72 6.21
N LEU A 21 -4.53 -0.68 6.55
CA LEU A 21 -5.00 0.02 7.76
C LEU A 21 -4.48 -0.64 9.04
N TRP A 22 -4.38 -1.97 9.06
CA TRP A 22 -3.79 -2.71 10.17
C TRP A 22 -2.32 -2.38 10.38
N ASP A 23 -1.54 -2.35 9.29
CA ASP A 23 -0.12 -1.98 9.28
C ASP A 23 0.11 -0.51 9.68
N ALA A 24 -0.62 0.42 9.06
CA ALA A 24 -0.54 1.84 9.40
C ALA A 24 -0.97 2.09 10.86
N GLY A 25 -2.00 1.39 11.32
CA GLY A 25 -2.45 1.44 12.71
C GLY A 25 -1.34 1.01 13.68
N TYR A 26 -0.67 -0.11 13.39
CA TYR A 26 0.48 -0.57 14.19
C TYR A 26 1.54 0.52 14.30
N VAL A 27 1.95 1.13 13.18
CA VAL A 27 3.03 2.11 13.13
C VAL A 27 2.65 3.41 13.86
N LEU A 28 1.44 3.92 13.62
CA LEU A 28 1.00 5.21 14.16
C LEU A 28 0.65 5.16 15.64
N MET A 29 0.33 3.98 16.18
CA MET A 29 0.05 3.78 17.61
C MET A 29 1.30 3.45 18.43
N ARG A 30 2.51 3.49 17.86
CA ARG A 30 3.75 3.32 18.62
C ARG A 30 3.91 4.45 19.65
N PRO A 31 4.28 4.17 20.91
CA PRO A 31 4.81 2.89 21.40
C PRO A 31 3.74 1.95 21.98
N ARG A 32 2.46 2.34 22.04
CA ARG A 32 1.37 1.55 22.64
C ARG A 32 1.13 0.21 21.96
N SER A 33 1.36 0.15 20.65
CA SER A 33 1.23 -1.07 19.84
C SER A 33 2.44 -2.01 19.92
N MET A 34 3.59 -1.52 20.40
CA MET A 34 4.87 -2.25 20.43
C MET A 34 4.96 -3.21 21.63
N GLU A 35 6.00 -4.03 21.64
CA GLU A 35 6.39 -4.80 22.82
C GLU A 35 6.50 -3.89 24.07
N GLY A 36 5.79 -4.27 25.15
CA GLY A 36 5.68 -3.48 26.37
C GLY A 36 4.58 -2.41 26.37
N GLY A 37 3.85 -2.22 25.26
CA GLY A 37 2.73 -1.28 25.15
C GLY A 37 1.37 -1.85 25.57
N ASP A 38 0.44 -0.98 25.95
CA ASP A 38 -0.90 -1.35 26.44
C ASP A 38 -1.85 -1.84 25.34
N LEU A 39 -1.60 -1.51 24.07
CA LEU A 39 -2.36 -1.97 22.91
C LEU A 39 -1.73 -3.19 22.21
N ARG A 40 -0.63 -3.74 22.74
CA ARG A 40 0.09 -4.89 22.14
C ARG A 40 -0.81 -6.09 21.89
N TRP A 41 -1.79 -6.34 22.75
CA TRP A 41 -2.71 -7.48 22.62
C TRP A 41 -3.44 -7.50 21.26
N PHE A 42 -3.73 -6.31 20.70
CA PHE A 42 -4.39 -6.18 19.40
C PHE A 42 -3.43 -6.52 18.25
N TRP A 43 -2.17 -6.08 18.31
CA TRP A 43 -1.12 -6.37 17.32
C TRP A 43 -0.19 -7.52 17.73
N SER A 44 -0.67 -8.52 18.47
CA SER A 44 0.18 -9.62 18.96
C SER A 44 0.89 -10.40 17.84
N GLY A 45 0.29 -10.48 16.65
CA GLY A 45 0.92 -11.10 15.46
C GLY A 45 2.15 -10.36 14.89
N PHE A 46 2.43 -9.13 15.34
CA PHE A 46 3.58 -8.34 14.87
C PHE A 46 4.90 -8.73 15.54
N ASP A 47 4.89 -9.60 16.57
CA ASP A 47 6.09 -10.09 17.24
C ASP A 47 7.15 -10.62 16.24
N MET A 48 6.70 -11.36 15.23
CA MET A 48 7.60 -11.90 14.21
C MET A 48 8.12 -10.81 13.26
N TYR A 49 7.26 -9.86 12.87
CA TYR A 49 7.61 -8.75 11.99
C TYR A 49 8.59 -7.76 12.63
N GLU A 50 8.41 -7.44 13.91
CA GLU A 50 9.32 -6.57 14.66
C GLU A 50 10.73 -7.15 14.80
N ARG A 51 10.84 -8.49 14.83
CA ARG A 51 12.13 -9.20 14.86
C ARG A 51 12.80 -9.27 13.50
N ILE A 52 12.02 -9.48 12.43
CA ILE A 52 12.54 -9.66 11.06
C ILE A 52 12.89 -8.32 10.41
N ASP A 53 12.01 -7.33 10.52
CA ASP A 53 12.15 -6.03 9.86
C ASP A 53 12.46 -4.93 10.89
N ASN A 54 13.69 -4.41 10.85
CA ASN A 54 14.10 -3.37 11.78
C ASN A 54 13.26 -2.09 11.63
N VAL A 55 12.61 -1.81 10.48
CA VAL A 55 11.68 -0.67 10.33
C VAL A 55 10.55 -0.74 11.37
N TYR A 56 10.14 -1.95 11.75
CA TYR A 56 9.05 -2.18 12.68
C TYR A 56 9.48 -2.31 14.14
N SER A 57 10.78 -2.44 14.39
CA SER A 57 11.36 -2.69 15.70
C SER A 57 11.27 -1.51 16.67
N VAL A 58 11.25 -1.83 17.97
CA VAL A 58 11.40 -0.88 19.08
C VAL A 58 12.69 -0.07 18.94
N LYS A 59 13.77 -0.70 18.45
CA LYS A 59 15.06 -0.05 18.19
C LYS A 59 14.93 1.11 17.20
N ALA A 60 14.25 0.90 16.07
CA ALA A 60 14.05 1.95 15.06
C ALA A 60 13.16 3.10 15.57
N TYR A 61 12.17 2.79 16.41
CA TYR A 61 11.36 3.81 17.06
C TYR A 61 12.19 4.70 17.99
N HIS A 62 13.00 4.11 18.87
CA HIS A 62 13.89 4.89 19.75
C HIS A 62 15.00 5.64 18.98
N ALA A 63 15.45 5.08 17.86
CA ALA A 63 16.37 5.76 16.94
C ALA A 63 15.71 6.89 16.13
N LYS A 64 14.40 7.14 16.31
CA LYS A 64 13.62 8.15 15.57
C LYS A 64 13.69 7.98 14.05
N ALA A 65 13.70 6.72 13.58
CA ALA A 65 13.69 6.44 12.16
C ALA A 65 12.38 6.93 11.51
N GLY A 66 12.49 7.89 10.59
CA GLY A 66 11.34 8.57 9.99
C GLY A 66 10.61 7.79 8.89
N PHE A 67 11.21 6.73 8.35
CA PHE A 67 10.66 6.02 7.20
C PHE A 67 9.32 5.33 7.51
N ALA A 68 9.24 4.56 8.60
CA ALA A 68 8.03 3.84 8.99
C ALA A 68 6.80 4.75 9.14
N PRO A 69 6.83 5.82 9.97
CA PRO A 69 5.68 6.70 10.11
C PRO A 69 5.34 7.46 8.82
N ALA A 70 6.34 7.85 8.02
CA ALA A 70 6.08 8.47 6.72
C ALA A 70 5.37 7.52 5.75
N ALA A 71 5.82 6.26 5.68
CA ALA A 71 5.19 5.21 4.89
C ALA A 71 3.76 4.92 5.39
N ALA A 72 3.52 4.92 6.71
CA ALA A 72 2.20 4.71 7.29
C ALA A 72 1.22 5.84 6.93
N ILE A 73 1.66 7.10 6.88
CA ILE A 73 0.80 8.19 6.38
C ILE A 73 0.52 8.03 4.88
N SER A 74 1.53 7.66 4.08
CA SER A 74 1.31 7.35 2.65
C SER A 74 0.32 6.19 2.45
N ASN A 75 0.38 5.17 3.30
CA ASN A 75 -0.55 4.03 3.35
C ASN A 75 -2.00 4.47 3.57
N LEU A 76 -2.24 5.46 4.44
CA LEU A 76 -3.58 6.01 4.66
C LEU A 76 -4.10 6.76 3.44
N ILE A 77 -3.24 7.55 2.78
CA ILE A 77 -3.62 8.32 1.59
C ILE A 77 -3.93 7.37 0.41
N GLU A 78 -3.05 6.41 0.11
CA GLU A 78 -3.27 5.45 -0.98
C GLU A 78 -4.53 4.60 -0.72
N THR A 79 -4.76 4.17 0.52
CA THR A 79 -5.94 3.39 0.88
C THR A 79 -7.22 4.23 0.74
N SER A 80 -7.17 5.51 1.12
CA SER A 80 -8.31 6.42 0.93
C SER A 80 -8.67 6.56 -0.54
N LEU A 81 -7.67 6.71 -1.43
CA LEU A 81 -7.89 6.77 -2.88
C LEU A 81 -8.48 5.46 -3.41
N ASN A 82 -7.99 4.32 -2.95
CA ASN A 82 -8.52 3.01 -3.35
C ASN A 82 -9.97 2.79 -2.88
N LEU A 83 -10.31 3.25 -1.68
CA LEU A 83 -11.69 3.22 -1.17
C LEU A 83 -12.61 4.18 -1.93
N ILE A 84 -12.12 5.37 -2.30
CA ILE A 84 -12.86 6.31 -3.16
C ILE A 84 -13.11 5.67 -4.54
N TYR A 85 -12.12 5.00 -5.13
CA TYR A 85 -12.32 4.22 -6.36
C TYR A 85 -13.47 3.21 -6.19
N LEU A 86 -13.45 2.41 -5.12
CA LEU A 86 -14.48 1.40 -4.85
C LEU A 86 -15.87 2.03 -4.71
N PHE A 87 -15.98 3.10 -3.94
CA PHE A 87 -17.22 3.87 -3.78
C PHE A 87 -17.72 4.39 -5.13
N MET A 88 -16.83 4.96 -5.95
CA MET A 88 -17.20 5.53 -7.24
C MET A 88 -17.60 4.49 -8.28
N VAL A 89 -16.98 3.31 -8.28
CA VAL A 89 -17.33 2.24 -9.21
C VAL A 89 -18.65 1.56 -8.85
N HIS A 90 -18.88 1.34 -7.55
CA HIS A 90 -19.99 0.51 -7.08
C HIS A 90 -21.23 1.31 -6.65
N VAL A 91 -21.05 2.48 -6.05
CA VAL A 91 -22.12 3.30 -5.47
C VAL A 91 -22.47 4.47 -6.39
N SER A 92 -21.55 5.43 -6.60
CA SER A 92 -21.89 6.67 -7.34
C SER A 92 -21.84 6.53 -8.86
N ARG A 93 -21.18 5.48 -9.38
CA ARG A 93 -21.03 5.15 -10.80
C ARG A 93 -20.47 6.29 -11.66
N GLN A 94 -19.46 7.00 -11.16
CA GLN A 94 -18.85 8.13 -11.86
C GLN A 94 -17.68 7.69 -12.77
N ASN A 95 -17.53 8.32 -13.93
CA ASN A 95 -16.46 8.02 -14.89
C ASN A 95 -15.07 8.47 -14.44
N ILE A 96 -14.99 9.32 -13.41
CA ILE A 96 -13.73 9.75 -12.81
C ILE A 96 -13.09 8.66 -11.93
N ALA A 97 -13.81 7.57 -11.62
CA ALA A 97 -13.33 6.51 -10.73
C ALA A 97 -11.91 6.00 -11.08
N PRO A 98 -11.56 5.71 -12.35
CA PRO A 98 -10.22 5.24 -12.72
C PRO A 98 -9.08 6.15 -12.27
N LEU A 99 -9.31 7.46 -12.16
CA LEU A 99 -8.32 8.42 -11.67
C LEU A 99 -7.88 8.08 -10.24
N PHE A 100 -8.83 7.83 -9.34
CA PHE A 100 -8.54 7.52 -7.93
C PHE A 100 -7.80 6.19 -7.78
N GLY A 101 -8.24 5.15 -8.52
CA GLY A 101 -7.58 3.84 -8.48
C GLY A 101 -6.19 3.87 -9.10
N PHE A 102 -6.00 4.66 -10.18
CA PHE A 102 -4.70 4.88 -10.81
C PHE A 102 -3.74 5.62 -9.86
N SER A 103 -4.20 6.70 -9.24
CA SER A 103 -3.40 7.48 -8.29
C SER A 103 -3.04 6.66 -7.06
N GLY A 104 -3.99 5.94 -6.46
CA GLY A 104 -3.74 5.09 -5.30
C GLY A 104 -2.72 3.99 -5.58
N ALA A 105 -2.91 3.22 -6.67
CA ALA A 105 -1.95 2.19 -7.07
C ALA A 105 -0.59 2.77 -7.46
N GLY A 106 -0.55 3.94 -8.12
CA GLY A 106 0.68 4.64 -8.46
C GLY A 106 1.48 5.08 -7.22
N MET A 107 0.80 5.61 -6.20
CA MET A 107 1.43 5.97 -4.93
C MET A 107 2.06 4.74 -4.25
N THR A 108 1.38 3.59 -4.28
CA THR A 108 1.94 2.34 -3.75
C THR A 108 3.23 1.95 -4.47
N LEU A 109 3.26 2.03 -5.81
CA LEU A 109 4.48 1.74 -6.56
C LEU A 109 5.61 2.69 -6.18
N THR A 110 5.34 4.01 -6.15
CA THR A 110 6.35 5.00 -5.77
C THR A 110 6.87 4.77 -4.35
N LYS A 111 5.99 4.50 -3.39
CA LYS A 111 6.36 4.18 -2.00
C LYS A 111 7.25 2.94 -1.94
N THR A 112 6.88 1.85 -2.63
CA THR A 112 7.70 0.64 -2.68
C THR A 112 9.06 0.91 -3.34
N THR A 113 9.12 1.74 -4.38
CA THR A 113 10.40 2.16 -4.98
C THR A 113 11.26 2.96 -3.99
N ILE A 114 10.68 3.92 -3.28
CA ILE A 114 11.40 4.71 -2.27
C ILE A 114 11.95 3.82 -1.18
N TRP A 115 11.18 2.83 -0.73
CA TRP A 115 11.64 1.84 0.25
C TRP A 115 12.86 1.05 -0.24
N ILE A 116 12.82 0.51 -1.46
CA ILE A 116 13.97 -0.22 -2.07
C ILE A 116 15.20 0.70 -2.14
N LEU A 117 15.00 1.94 -2.60
CA LEU A 117 16.08 2.92 -2.73
C LEU A 117 16.65 3.30 -1.37
N GLN A 118 15.80 3.48 -0.36
CA GLN A 118 16.22 3.79 1.00
C GLN A 118 17.11 2.67 1.55
N GLU A 119 16.74 1.41 1.37
CA GLU A 119 17.58 0.27 1.77
C GLU A 119 18.90 0.21 1.01
N HIS A 120 18.90 0.53 -0.27
CA HIS A 120 20.12 0.58 -1.07
C HIS A 120 21.07 1.69 -0.58
N PHE A 121 20.58 2.91 -0.36
CA PHE A 121 21.41 4.07 -0.01
C PHE A 121 21.88 4.07 1.45
N CYS A 122 21.14 3.48 2.38
CA CYS A 122 21.57 3.39 3.77
C CYS A 122 22.42 2.15 4.08
N GLY A 123 22.73 1.32 3.07
CA GLY A 123 23.53 0.11 3.25
C GLY A 123 22.80 -1.01 4.02
N LYS A 124 21.51 -1.23 3.70
CA LYS A 124 20.64 -2.25 4.32
C LYS A 124 20.34 -2.00 5.80
N CYS A 125 20.03 -0.77 6.15
CA CYS A 125 19.80 -0.35 7.52
C CYS A 125 18.51 -0.92 8.14
N SER A 126 17.53 -1.35 7.33
CA SER A 126 16.34 -2.02 7.85
C SER A 126 16.42 -3.54 7.87
N GLN A 127 17.43 -4.13 7.23
CA GLN A 127 17.65 -5.57 7.29
C GLN A 127 18.08 -5.97 8.71
N SER A 128 17.33 -6.85 9.37
CA SER A 128 17.76 -7.43 10.64
C SER A 128 18.96 -8.36 10.43
N SER A 129 19.82 -8.47 11.44
CA SER A 129 21.02 -9.31 11.43
C SER A 129 20.72 -10.82 11.57
N MET A 130 19.45 -11.22 11.50
CA MET A 130 19.02 -12.61 11.64
C MET A 130 19.12 -13.30 10.27
N ASN A 131 20.11 -14.18 10.17
CA ASN A 131 20.59 -14.80 8.94
C ASN A 131 19.74 -15.99 8.46
N GLU A 132 18.42 -15.83 8.29
CA GLU A 132 17.61 -16.81 7.55
C GLU A 132 17.05 -16.20 6.27
N LEU A 133 17.74 -16.46 5.16
CA LEU A 133 17.35 -16.01 3.82
C LEU A 133 15.90 -16.42 3.48
N SER A 134 15.44 -17.55 4.02
CA SER A 134 14.07 -18.07 3.90
C SER A 134 13.02 -17.11 4.48
N GLU A 135 13.24 -16.59 5.69
CA GLU A 135 12.31 -15.69 6.37
C GLU A 135 12.26 -14.32 5.69
N ILE A 136 13.41 -13.79 5.28
CA ILE A 136 13.49 -12.53 4.52
C ILE A 136 12.72 -12.67 3.19
N ILE A 137 12.94 -13.77 2.45
CA ILE A 137 12.21 -13.96 1.19
C ILE A 137 10.70 -14.06 1.44
N LYS A 138 10.29 -14.82 2.47
CA LYS A 138 8.87 -15.11 2.74
C LYS A 138 8.09 -13.91 3.28
N PHE A 139 8.66 -13.16 4.22
CA PHE A 139 7.96 -12.09 4.94
C PHE A 139 8.28 -10.69 4.42
N TRP A 140 9.37 -10.54 3.66
CA TRP A 140 9.84 -9.25 3.17
C TRP A 140 9.73 -9.15 1.65
N VAL A 141 10.28 -10.11 0.90
CA VAL A 141 10.37 -10.00 -0.57
C VAL A 141 9.05 -10.40 -1.25
N ALA A 142 8.49 -11.56 -0.90
CA ALA A 142 7.32 -12.10 -1.60
C ALA A 142 6.08 -11.20 -1.50
N PRO A 143 5.70 -10.65 -0.32
CA PRO A 143 4.56 -9.75 -0.23
C PRO A 143 4.77 -8.48 -1.08
N ASN A 144 5.96 -7.88 -1.02
CA ASN A 144 6.26 -6.67 -1.79
C ASN A 144 6.23 -6.91 -3.30
N ILE A 145 6.71 -8.06 -3.80
CA ILE A 145 6.60 -8.42 -5.23
C ILE A 145 5.14 -8.53 -5.66
N VAL A 146 4.29 -9.17 -4.86
CA VAL A 146 2.86 -9.30 -5.15
C VAL A 146 2.20 -7.93 -5.22
N TRP A 147 2.44 -7.07 -4.22
CA TRP A 147 1.91 -5.70 -4.21
C TRP A 147 2.37 -4.89 -5.43
N TYR A 148 3.66 -4.93 -5.74
CA TYR A 148 4.23 -4.20 -6.86
C TYR A 148 3.65 -4.67 -8.20
N SER A 149 3.50 -5.98 -8.37
CA SER A 149 2.96 -6.56 -9.61
C SER A 149 1.49 -6.17 -9.82
N PHE A 150 0.65 -6.35 -8.80
CA PHE A 150 -0.77 -6.02 -8.91
C PHE A 150 -0.99 -4.51 -9.09
N CYS A 151 -0.29 -3.65 -8.36
CA CYS A 151 -0.38 -2.20 -8.54
C CYS A 151 0.07 -1.78 -9.94
N THR A 152 1.13 -2.38 -10.50
CA THR A 152 1.56 -2.13 -11.88
C THR A 152 0.46 -2.49 -12.87
N MET A 153 -0.17 -3.66 -12.72
CA MET A 153 -1.29 -4.08 -13.57
C MET A 153 -2.49 -3.11 -13.47
N ILE A 154 -2.79 -2.61 -12.27
CA ILE A 154 -3.88 -1.64 -12.04
C ILE A 154 -3.58 -0.31 -12.74
N VAL A 155 -2.37 0.22 -12.55
CA VAL A 155 -1.92 1.46 -13.20
C VAL A 155 -2.02 1.34 -14.72
N ILE A 156 -1.54 0.23 -15.30
CA ILE A 156 -1.65 -0.01 -16.75
C ILE A 156 -3.12 -0.10 -17.19
N ARG A 157 -3.96 -0.83 -16.44
CA ARG A 157 -5.35 -1.05 -16.84
C ARG A 157 -6.19 0.22 -16.75
N LEU A 158 -6.16 0.90 -15.61
CA LEU A 158 -6.90 2.13 -15.39
C LEU A 158 -6.32 3.29 -16.22
N GLY A 159 -5.00 3.32 -16.41
CA GLY A 159 -4.34 4.29 -17.31
C GLY A 159 -4.79 4.15 -18.75
N LYS A 160 -4.99 2.92 -19.26
CA LYS A 160 -5.60 2.69 -20.57
C LYS A 160 -7.04 3.21 -20.65
N ASP A 161 -7.84 3.01 -19.60
CA ASP A 161 -9.21 3.53 -19.58
C ASP A 161 -9.24 5.06 -19.57
N ILE A 162 -8.37 5.71 -18.77
CA ILE A 162 -8.20 7.17 -18.77
C ILE A 162 -7.78 7.66 -20.16
N SER A 163 -6.75 7.05 -20.75
CA SER A 163 -6.25 7.42 -22.08
C SER A 163 -7.30 7.27 -23.17
N ASN A 164 -8.08 6.18 -23.15
CA ASN A 164 -9.16 5.98 -24.11
C ASN A 164 -10.26 7.05 -23.97
N SER A 165 -10.59 7.45 -22.75
CA SER A 165 -11.57 8.53 -22.52
C SER A 165 -11.06 9.90 -22.97
N LEU A 166 -9.75 10.16 -22.89
CA LEU A 166 -9.15 11.40 -23.36
C LEU A 166 -9.03 11.45 -24.90
N ASN A 167 -8.76 10.30 -25.53
CA ASN A 167 -8.56 10.21 -26.98
C ASN A 167 -9.88 10.10 -27.78
N ASP A 168 -11.00 9.71 -27.15
CA ASP A 168 -12.32 9.63 -27.80
C ASP A 168 -13.34 10.58 -27.11
N PRO A 169 -13.16 11.91 -27.20
CA PRO A 169 -14.06 12.89 -26.57
C PRO A 169 -15.44 12.99 -27.25
N VAL A 170 -15.67 12.30 -28.37
CA VAL A 170 -16.76 12.63 -29.34
C VAL A 170 -18.09 11.93 -29.04
N LYS A 171 -18.16 11.02 -28.05
CA LYS A 171 -19.42 10.32 -27.73
C LYS A 171 -20.46 11.16 -26.97
N GLU A 172 -20.11 12.37 -26.54
CA GLU A 172 -20.99 13.21 -25.69
C GLU A 172 -21.94 14.13 -26.48
N HIS A 173 -21.78 14.24 -27.82
CA HIS A 173 -22.63 15.10 -28.66
C HIS A 173 -23.55 14.34 -29.64
N ARG A 174 -23.78 13.04 -29.45
CA ARG A 174 -24.68 12.25 -30.29
C ARG A 174 -25.70 11.47 -29.46
N GLU A 175 -26.50 12.17 -28.66
CA GLU A 175 -27.84 11.74 -28.23
C GLU A 175 -28.77 12.95 -28.19
#